data_AF-A0A388T6S8-F1
#
_entry.id   AF-A0A388T6S8-F1
#
_cell.length_a   1.000
_cell.length_b   1.000
_cell.length_c   1.000
_cell.angle_alpha   90.00
_cell.angle_beta   90.00
_cell.angle_gamma   90.00
#
_symmetry.space_group_name_H-M   'P 1'
#
loop_
_entity.id
_entity.type
_entity.pdbx_description
1 polymer ?
#
loop_
_entity_poly.entity_id
_entity_poly.type
_entity_poly.pdbx_seq_one_letter_code
_entity_poly.pdbx_strand_id
1 'polypeptide(L)'
;MADDDFPDELRDAQLRLHQARSVHRALCRELPWPVEPAQGWTGEEGHHSGYRREFPASPGRTEAQRAEEARLRELVLTLSIQVSTHPYWTGLDRPEVVNARMALKHAERVGAASAAGAGGDASVGGVGGDCGRGPVRGGSGGGDAASDAAGEDTGDVPPMSSAAA
;
A
#
# COMPACT_ATOMS: atom_id res chain seq x y z
N MET A 1 27.14 -4.27 10.60
CA MET A 1 25.69 -4.32 10.33
C MET A 1 25.09 -4.87 11.59
N ALA A 2 24.20 -4.13 12.26
CA ALA A 2 23.63 -4.60 13.50
C ALA A 2 22.92 -5.92 13.19
N ASP A 3 23.40 -7.00 13.78
CA ASP A 3 22.53 -8.12 14.13
C ASP A 3 21.50 -7.50 15.07
N ASP A 4 20.43 -6.94 14.49
CA ASP A 4 19.31 -6.37 15.23
C ASP A 4 18.55 -7.55 15.85
N ASP A 5 19.10 -8.07 16.94
CA ASP A 5 18.50 -9.11 17.77
C ASP A 5 17.29 -8.49 18.48
N PHE A 6 16.20 -8.35 17.75
CA PHE A 6 14.95 -7.87 18.29
C PHE A 6 14.39 -8.90 19.27
N PRO A 7 13.87 -8.48 20.42
CA PRO A 7 13.19 -9.37 21.34
C PRO A 7 12.07 -10.16 20.64
N ASP A 8 11.94 -11.45 20.94
CA ASP A 8 10.98 -12.35 20.29
C ASP A 8 9.54 -11.82 20.44
N GLU A 9 9.19 -11.23 21.59
CA GLU A 9 7.88 -10.65 21.82
C GLU A 9 7.57 -9.47 20.88
N LEU A 10 8.60 -8.70 20.50
CA LEU A 10 8.47 -7.58 19.57
C LEU A 10 8.34 -8.09 18.14
N ARG A 11 9.09 -9.13 17.78
CA ARG A 11 8.99 -9.81 16.49
C ARG A 11 7.63 -10.48 16.31
N ASP A 12 7.14 -11.17 17.33
CA ASP A 12 5.83 -11.81 17.33
C ASP A 12 4.69 -10.79 17.23
N ALA A 13 4.79 -9.68 17.98
CA ALA A 13 3.82 -8.58 17.87
C ALA A 13 3.80 -7.98 16.47
N GLN A 14 4.97 -7.79 15.85
CA GLN A 14 5.11 -7.30 14.47
C GLN A 14 4.49 -8.29 13.46
N LEU A 15 4.78 -9.58 13.60
CA LEU A 15 4.22 -10.63 12.74
C LEU A 15 2.68 -10.67 12.83
N ARG A 16 2.14 -10.64 14.04
CA ARG A 16 0.69 -10.59 14.26
C ARG A 16 0.08 -9.32 13.66
N LEU A 17 0.78 -8.18 13.74
CA LEU A 17 0.32 -6.93 13.14
C LEU A 17 0.27 -7.04 11.61
N HIS A 18 1.29 -7.65 10.98
CA HIS A 18 1.31 -7.88 9.54
C HIS A 18 0.20 -8.82 9.08
N GLN A 19 -0.01 -9.92 9.81
CA GLN A 19 -1.10 -10.85 9.55
C GLN A 19 -2.48 -10.18 9.70
N ALA A 20 -2.72 -9.45 10.79
CA ALA A 20 -3.98 -8.75 11.03
C ALA A 20 -4.27 -7.70 9.94
N ARG A 21 -3.25 -6.94 9.50
CA ARG A 21 -3.37 -5.99 8.38
C ARG A 21 -3.65 -6.70 7.05
N SER A 22 -3.04 -7.85 6.82
CA SER A 22 -3.30 -8.67 5.64
C SER A 22 -4.76 -9.12 5.58
N VAL A 23 -5.25 -9.70 6.67
CA VAL A 23 -6.65 -10.17 6.81
C VAL A 23 -7.63 -9.01 6.68
N HIS A 24 -7.38 -7.90 7.37
CA HIS A 24 -8.20 -6.69 7.28
C HIS A 24 -8.28 -6.15 5.84
N ARG A 25 -7.15 -6.14 5.12
CA ARG A 25 -7.10 -5.69 3.73
C ARG A 25 -7.80 -6.67 2.79
N ALA A 26 -7.69 -7.97 3.01
CA ALA A 26 -8.41 -8.98 2.25
C ALA A 26 -9.92 -8.81 2.42
N LEU A 27 -10.40 -8.69 3.67
CA LEU A 27 -11.79 -8.41 3.98
C LEU A 27 -12.27 -7.13 3.28
N CYS A 28 -11.54 -6.02 3.40
CA CYS A 28 -11.91 -4.76 2.75
C CYS A 28 -12.04 -4.85 1.22
N ARG A 29 -11.34 -5.78 0.56
CA ARG A 29 -11.45 -6.00 -0.90
C ARG A 29 -12.67 -6.82 -1.29
N GLU A 30 -13.09 -7.74 -0.43
CA GLU A 30 -14.26 -8.59 -0.64
C GLU A 30 -15.56 -7.85 -0.31
N LEU A 31 -15.50 -6.90 0.62
CA LEU A 31 -16.67 -6.14 1.05
C LEU A 31 -17.21 -5.23 -0.07
N PRO A 32 -18.54 -5.09 -0.18
CA PRO A 32 -19.14 -4.05 -0.99
C PRO A 32 -18.57 -2.68 -0.60
N TRP A 33 -18.33 -1.86 -1.61
CA TRP A 33 -17.84 -0.49 -1.43
C TRP A 33 -18.81 0.35 -0.59
N PRO A 34 -20.15 0.26 -0.75
CA PRO A 34 -21.09 0.92 0.15
C PRO A 34 -21.18 0.22 1.51
N VAL A 35 -21.00 0.99 2.59
CA VAL A 35 -21.18 0.52 3.96
C VAL A 35 -22.67 0.38 4.29
N GLU A 36 -23.46 1.39 3.94
CA GLU A 36 -24.92 1.39 4.05
C GLU A 36 -25.56 0.86 2.76
N PRO A 37 -26.76 0.25 2.84
CA PRO A 37 -27.53 -0.11 1.66
C PRO A 37 -27.80 1.15 0.83
N ALA A 38 -27.29 1.16 -0.40
CA ALA A 38 -27.41 2.27 -1.31
C ALA A 38 -28.33 1.88 -2.45
N GLN A 39 -29.36 2.70 -2.69
CA GLN A 39 -30.20 2.55 -3.88
C GLN A 39 -29.35 2.82 -5.11
N GLY A 40 -29.55 2.01 -6.14
CA GLY A 40 -28.85 2.20 -7.41
C GLY A 40 -29.25 3.53 -8.02
N TRP A 41 -28.29 4.22 -8.63
CA TRP A 41 -28.55 5.49 -9.30
C TRP A 41 -27.85 5.52 -10.66
N THR A 42 -28.52 6.16 -11.60
CA THR A 42 -27.99 6.41 -12.95
C THR A 42 -27.73 7.89 -13.07
N GLY A 43 -26.49 8.27 -13.32
CA GLY A 43 -26.10 9.65 -13.59
C GLY A 43 -26.67 10.14 -14.92
N GLU A 44 -26.65 11.47 -15.11
CA GLU A 44 -26.97 12.05 -16.41
C GLU A 44 -25.86 11.76 -17.43
N GLU A 45 -26.24 11.73 -18.70
CA GLU A 45 -25.32 11.53 -19.82
C GLU A 45 -24.45 12.78 -20.00
N GLY A 46 -23.13 12.59 -20.13
CA GLY A 46 -22.21 13.71 -20.26
C GLY A 46 -22.40 14.44 -21.58
N HIS A 47 -22.28 15.77 -21.56
CA HIS A 47 -22.46 16.64 -22.74
C HIS A 47 -21.53 16.29 -23.93
N HIS A 48 -20.43 15.58 -23.68
CA HIS A 48 -19.42 15.22 -24.68
C HIS A 48 -19.16 13.71 -24.78
N SER A 49 -19.92 12.89 -24.06
CA SER A 49 -19.73 11.45 -24.01
C SER A 49 -21.05 10.78 -23.69
N GLY A 50 -21.52 9.91 -24.59
CA GLY A 50 -22.73 9.10 -24.35
C GLY A 50 -22.60 8.05 -23.24
N TYR A 51 -21.46 8.00 -22.56
CA TYR A 51 -21.26 7.18 -21.38
C TYR A 51 -22.09 7.70 -20.20
N ARG A 52 -22.97 6.84 -19.70
CA ARG A 52 -23.76 7.06 -18.49
C ARG A 52 -23.16 6.27 -17.34
N ARG A 53 -22.94 6.94 -16.20
CA ARG A 53 -22.49 6.26 -14.97
C ARG A 53 -23.69 5.60 -14.32
N GLU A 54 -23.66 4.29 -14.23
CA GLU A 54 -24.69 3.52 -13.53
C GLU A 54 -24.06 2.86 -12.31
N PHE A 55 -24.64 3.10 -11.14
CA PHE A 55 -24.29 2.43 -9.91
C PHE A 55 -25.44 1.49 -9.54
N PRO A 56 -25.28 0.17 -9.63
CA PRO A 56 -26.35 -0.77 -9.28
C PRO A 56 -26.67 -0.69 -7.79
N ALA A 57 -27.92 -1.02 -7.43
CA ALA A 57 -28.33 -1.07 -6.03
C ALA A 57 -27.45 -2.08 -5.29
N SER A 58 -26.82 -1.63 -4.20
CA SER A 58 -25.97 -2.48 -3.39
C SER A 58 -26.62 -2.71 -2.04
N PRO A 59 -26.75 -3.96 -1.58
CA PRO A 59 -27.35 -4.28 -0.28
C PRO A 59 -26.53 -3.77 0.92
N GLY A 60 -25.37 -3.14 0.70
CA GLY A 60 -24.50 -2.62 1.75
C GLY A 60 -23.72 -3.72 2.47
N ARG A 61 -22.97 -3.34 3.50
CA ARG A 61 -22.29 -4.30 4.38
C ARG A 61 -23.28 -4.84 5.40
N THR A 62 -23.28 -6.15 5.57
CA THR A 62 -24.04 -6.80 6.65
C THR A 62 -23.47 -6.42 8.02
N GLU A 63 -24.28 -6.53 9.07
CA GLU A 63 -23.83 -6.27 10.45
C GLU A 63 -22.66 -7.15 10.85
N ALA A 64 -22.68 -8.44 10.48
CA ALA A 64 -21.58 -9.36 10.75
C ALA A 64 -20.26 -8.91 10.08
N GLN A 65 -20.33 -8.41 8.85
CA GLN A 65 -19.17 -7.88 8.14
C GLN A 65 -18.62 -6.60 8.79
N ARG A 66 -19.50 -5.70 9.25
CA ARG A 66 -19.09 -4.49 9.99
C ARG A 66 -18.45 -4.85 11.33
N ALA A 67 -19.04 -5.80 12.05
CA ALA A 67 -18.52 -6.26 13.34
C ALA A 67 -17.13 -6.90 13.18
N GLU A 68 -16.94 -7.74 12.15
CA GLU A 68 -15.63 -8.35 11.89
C GLU A 68 -14.59 -7.32 11.44
N GLU A 69 -14.97 -6.35 10.60
CA GLU A 69 -14.09 -5.25 10.24
C GLU A 69 -13.70 -4.42 11.47
N ALA A 70 -14.64 -4.09 12.35
CA ALA A 70 -14.39 -3.34 13.57
C ALA A 70 -13.44 -4.09 14.51
N ARG A 71 -13.67 -5.40 14.71
CA ARG A 71 -12.80 -6.29 15.47
C ARG A 71 -11.37 -6.31 14.91
N LEU A 72 -11.22 -6.46 13.59
CA LEU A 72 -9.91 -6.48 12.95
C LEU A 72 -9.20 -5.11 13.05
N ARG A 73 -9.94 -4.01 12.90
CA ARG A 73 -9.39 -2.66 13.09
C ARG A 73 -8.90 -2.45 14.52
N GLU A 74 -9.67 -2.87 15.51
CA GLU A 74 -9.27 -2.81 16.92
C GLU A 74 -8.02 -3.66 17.18
N LEU A 75 -7.96 -4.88 16.64
CA LEU A 75 -6.78 -5.74 16.75
C LEU A 75 -5.54 -5.09 16.15
N VAL A 76 -5.66 -4.52 14.94
CA VAL A 76 -4.57 -3.79 14.28
C VAL A 76 -4.11 -2.59 15.11
N LEU A 77 -5.04 -1.84 15.70
CA LEU A 77 -4.71 -0.70 16.55
C LEU A 77 -3.95 -1.14 17.80
N THR A 78 -4.47 -2.13 18.52
CA THR A 78 -3.87 -2.68 19.74
C THR A 78 -2.45 -3.19 19.47
N LEU A 79 -2.25 -3.96 18.41
CA LEU A 79 -0.92 -4.45 18.03
C LEU A 79 0.01 -3.32 17.61
N SER A 80 -0.49 -2.30 16.91
CA SER A 80 0.30 -1.13 16.53
C SER A 80 0.75 -0.33 17.75
N ILE A 81 -0.08 -0.22 18.78
CA ILE A 81 0.28 0.41 20.06
C ILE A 81 1.36 -0.43 20.74
N GLN A 82 1.13 -1.74 20.91
CA GLN A 82 2.09 -2.65 21.55
C GLN A 82 3.48 -2.57 20.91
N VAL A 83 3.56 -2.59 19.58
CA VAL A 83 4.83 -2.43 18.86
C VAL A 83 5.40 -1.03 19.08
N SER A 84 4.60 0.04 19.02
CA SER A 84 5.11 1.42 19.08
C SER A 84 5.59 1.86 20.47
N THR A 85 4.96 1.33 21.53
CA THR A 85 5.24 1.67 22.93
C THR A 85 6.11 0.63 23.64
N HIS A 86 6.73 -0.29 22.90
CA HIS A 86 7.57 -1.34 23.47
C HIS A 86 8.76 -0.75 24.25
N PRO A 87 9.11 -1.28 25.45
CA PRO A 87 10.23 -0.78 26.26
C PRO A 87 11.58 -0.84 25.54
N TYR A 88 11.75 -1.73 24.56
CA TYR A 88 12.93 -1.78 23.67
C TYR A 88 13.30 -0.42 23.08
N TRP A 89 12.31 0.41 22.71
CA TRP A 89 12.57 1.73 22.12
C TRP A 89 13.12 2.76 23.10
N THR A 90 12.94 2.54 24.40
CA THR A 90 13.41 3.48 25.43
C THR A 90 14.92 3.43 25.63
N GLY A 91 15.56 2.31 25.23
CA GLY A 91 17.00 2.13 25.33
C GLY A 91 17.80 2.60 24.10
N LEU A 92 17.14 3.13 23.08
CA LEU A 92 17.76 3.55 21.81
C LEU A 92 17.73 5.06 21.64
N ASP A 93 18.75 5.61 20.98
CA ASP A 93 18.75 7.02 20.60
C ASP A 93 17.70 7.29 19.51
N ARG A 94 17.12 8.49 19.49
CA ARG A 94 16.06 8.89 18.53
C ARG A 94 16.36 8.54 17.06
N PRO A 95 17.56 8.82 16.49
CA PRO A 95 17.87 8.42 15.12
C PRO A 95 17.94 6.88 14.95
N GLU A 96 18.40 6.16 15.97
CA GLU A 96 18.52 4.70 15.94
C GLU A 96 17.15 4.01 16.00
N VAL A 97 16.20 4.58 16.77
CA VAL A 97 14.81 4.09 16.82
C VAL A 97 14.19 4.03 15.42
N VAL A 98 14.46 5.02 14.57
CA VAL A 98 13.92 5.02 13.20
C VAL A 98 14.51 3.88 12.37
N ASN A 99 15.83 3.71 12.41
CA ASN A 99 16.52 2.63 11.69
C ASN A 99 16.07 1.25 12.19
N ALA A 100 16.00 1.06 13.51
CA ALA A 100 15.56 -0.17 14.14
C ALA A 100 14.08 -0.50 13.81
N ARG A 101 13.18 0.51 13.78
CA ARG A 101 11.79 0.30 13.32
C ARG A 101 11.70 -0.07 11.84
N MET A 102 12.59 0.44 11.00
CA MET A 102 12.65 0.06 9.59
C MET A 102 13.16 -1.37 9.44
N ALA A 103 14.20 -1.76 10.18
CA ALA A 103 14.70 -3.13 10.21
C ALA A 103 13.65 -4.12 10.74
N LEU A 104 12.90 -3.78 11.81
CA LEU A 104 11.85 -4.61 12.37
C LEU A 104 10.75 -4.97 11.36
N LYS A 105 10.33 -4.04 10.50
CA LYS A 105 9.35 -4.30 9.43
C LYS A 105 9.82 -5.35 8.41
N HIS A 106 11.12 -5.58 8.34
CA HIS A 106 11.75 -6.53 7.42
C HIS A 106 12.34 -7.76 8.13
N ALA A 107 12.37 -7.78 9.47
CA ALA A 107 12.93 -8.86 10.28
C ALA A 107 12.25 -10.22 10.02
N GLU A 108 10.99 -10.22 9.61
CA GLU A 108 10.25 -11.42 9.22
C GLU A 108 10.84 -12.13 7.99
N ARG A 109 11.38 -11.37 7.03
CA ARG A 109 12.08 -11.97 5.87
C ARG A 109 13.41 -12.60 6.26
N VAL A 110 14.10 -12.01 7.23
CA VAL A 110 15.42 -12.46 7.68
C VAL A 110 15.28 -13.73 8.52
N GLY A 111 14.29 -13.81 9.41
CA GLY A 111 14.01 -15.03 10.19
C GLY A 111 13.62 -16.25 9.32
N ALA A 112 12.85 -16.03 8.24
CA ALA A 112 12.51 -17.09 7.29
C ALA A 112 13.71 -17.53 6.43
N ALA A 113 14.61 -16.62 6.07
CA ALA A 113 15.84 -16.94 5.34
C ALA A 113 16.87 -17.67 6.23
N SER A 114 16.99 -17.29 7.51
CA SER A 114 17.89 -17.94 8.46
C SER A 114 17.41 -19.34 8.88
N ALA A 115 16.09 -19.60 8.91
CA ALA A 115 15.55 -20.95 9.10
C ALA A 115 15.68 -21.83 7.85
N ALA A 116 15.67 -21.25 6.65
CA ALA A 116 15.86 -21.96 5.38
C ALA A 116 17.35 -22.23 5.04
N GLY A 117 18.29 -21.59 5.74
CA GLY A 117 19.74 -21.75 5.55
C GLY A 117 20.38 -22.90 6.34
N ALA A 118 19.66 -23.53 7.27
CA ALA A 118 20.14 -24.68 8.05
C ALA A 118 19.88 -26.00 7.31
N GLY A 119 20.41 -26.11 6.09
CA GLY A 119 20.24 -27.27 5.21
C GLY A 119 21.20 -27.22 4.02
N GLY A 120 22.50 -27.11 4.26
CA GLY A 120 23.51 -27.62 3.32
C GLY A 120 23.68 -29.12 3.57
N ASP A 121 23.91 -30.00 2.60
CA ASP A 121 24.67 -29.85 1.37
C ASP A 121 24.17 -30.81 0.26
N ALA A 122 24.34 -30.42 -1.01
CA ALA A 122 24.76 -31.30 -2.10
C ALA A 122 24.95 -30.46 -3.36
N SER A 123 26.21 -30.11 -3.61
CA SER A 123 26.68 -29.59 -4.89
C SER A 123 26.63 -30.69 -5.94
N VAL A 124 25.93 -30.47 -7.06
CA VAL A 124 26.33 -31.02 -8.36
C VAL A 124 26.04 -29.99 -9.46
N GLY A 125 27.11 -29.63 -10.16
CA GLY A 125 27.08 -28.70 -11.29
C GLY A 125 26.34 -29.27 -12.51
N GLY A 126 25.83 -28.35 -13.34
CA GLY A 126 25.13 -28.69 -14.57
C GLY A 126 25.02 -27.48 -15.49
N VAL A 127 26.03 -27.38 -16.36
CA VAL A 127 26.11 -26.58 -17.59
C VAL A 127 24.81 -26.52 -18.41
N GLY A 128 24.56 -25.37 -19.04
CA GLY A 128 23.95 -25.32 -20.37
C GLY A 128 22.74 -24.40 -20.55
N GLY A 129 22.87 -23.45 -21.48
CA GLY A 129 21.74 -22.89 -22.23
C GLY A 129 21.65 -21.38 -22.23
N ASP A 130 22.53 -20.72 -23.00
CA ASP A 130 22.17 -19.42 -23.55
C ASP A 130 20.98 -19.61 -24.50
N CYS A 131 19.92 -18.82 -24.33
CA CYS A 131 18.90 -18.67 -25.35
C CYS A 131 18.93 -17.21 -25.81
N GLY A 132 19.62 -17.01 -26.93
CA GLY A 132 19.75 -15.73 -27.61
C GLY A 132 18.40 -15.05 -27.84
N ARG A 133 18.24 -13.89 -27.21
CA ARG A 133 17.19 -12.92 -27.55
C ARG A 133 17.81 -11.86 -28.45
N GLY A 134 17.70 -12.08 -29.76
CA GLY A 134 18.13 -11.12 -30.78
C GLY A 134 17.41 -9.77 -30.65
N PRO A 135 18.06 -8.65 -31.04
CA PRO A 135 17.48 -7.33 -30.95
C PRO A 135 16.48 -7.09 -32.08
N VAL A 136 15.24 -6.72 -31.75
CA VAL A 136 14.30 -6.22 -32.75
C VAL A 136 14.70 -4.79 -33.12
N ARG A 137 15.21 -4.62 -34.33
CA ARG A 137 15.34 -3.34 -35.01
C ARG A 137 14.05 -3.06 -35.77
N GLY A 138 13.40 -1.95 -35.45
CA GLY A 138 12.35 -1.32 -36.23
C GLY A 138 11.97 -0.06 -35.46
N GLY A 139 12.09 1.15 -35.96
CA GLY A 139 12.12 1.61 -37.34
C GLY A 139 11.34 2.92 -37.30
N SER A 140 12.05 4.01 -37.59
CA SER A 140 11.64 5.40 -37.43
C SER A 140 10.32 5.78 -38.12
N GLY A 141 9.62 6.76 -37.54
CA GLY A 141 8.55 7.50 -38.20
C GLY A 141 8.30 8.82 -37.47
N GLY A 142 9.02 9.86 -37.87
CA GLY A 142 8.81 11.24 -37.42
C GLY A 142 7.60 11.87 -38.10
N GLY A 143 7.05 12.89 -37.44
CA GLY A 143 5.95 13.70 -37.93
C GLY A 143 5.75 14.89 -37.01
N ASP A 144 6.60 15.90 -37.18
CA ASP A 144 6.37 17.25 -36.68
C ASP A 144 5.09 17.82 -37.31
N ALA A 145 4.21 18.39 -36.50
CA ALA A 145 3.30 19.43 -36.94
C ALA A 145 3.00 20.36 -35.75
N ALA A 146 3.60 21.55 -35.84
CA ALA A 146 3.31 22.70 -35.03
C ALA A 146 1.82 23.07 -35.07
N SER A 147 1.31 23.58 -33.95
CA SER A 147 0.33 24.66 -33.98
C SER A 147 0.57 25.56 -32.78
N ASP A 148 1.00 26.75 -33.16
CA ASP A 148 1.26 27.94 -32.38
C ASP A 148 -0.06 28.60 -31.94
N ALA A 149 0.06 29.51 -30.97
CA ALA A 149 -0.87 30.57 -30.58
C ALA A 149 -2.24 30.20 -29.97
N ALA A 150 -2.44 30.53 -28.69
CA ALA A 150 -2.95 31.86 -28.31
C ALA A 150 -3.39 31.91 -26.84
N GLY A 151 -3.03 32.99 -26.14
CA GLY A 151 -3.85 33.56 -25.08
C GLY A 151 -3.37 33.34 -23.65
N GLU A 152 -2.32 34.08 -23.26
CA GLU A 152 -2.25 34.64 -21.91
C GLU A 152 -3.50 35.51 -21.68
N ASP A 153 -4.38 35.11 -20.76
CA ASP A 153 -5.33 36.03 -20.12
C ASP A 153 -4.98 36.09 -18.65
N THR A 154 -4.32 37.19 -18.30
CA THR A 154 -3.88 37.52 -16.95
C THR A 154 -4.80 38.61 -16.44
N GLY A 155 -5.47 38.37 -15.32
CA GLY A 155 -6.32 39.33 -14.62
C GLY A 155 -7.79 38.91 -14.68
N ASP A 156 -8.43 38.49 -13.60
CA ASP A 156 -8.69 39.31 -12.43
C ASP A 156 -8.99 38.38 -11.24
N VAL A 157 -8.11 38.41 -10.22
CA VAL A 157 -8.37 37.76 -8.94
C VAL A 157 -8.72 38.88 -7.96
N PRO A 158 -9.97 38.97 -7.47
CA PRO A 158 -10.30 39.96 -6.45
C PRO A 158 -9.58 39.63 -5.13
N PRO A 159 -8.99 40.62 -4.43
CA PRO A 159 -8.26 40.38 -3.21
C PRO A 159 -9.20 40.00 -2.07
N MET A 160 -9.03 38.79 -1.52
CA MET A 160 -9.52 38.43 -0.20
C MET A 160 -8.86 39.36 0.83
N SER A 161 -9.64 40.32 1.32
CA SER A 161 -9.25 41.20 2.42
C SER A 161 -8.83 40.39 3.64
N SER A 162 -7.57 40.52 4.00
CA SER A 162 -7.03 40.22 5.32
C SER A 162 -6.89 41.56 6.07
N ALA A 163 -7.66 41.70 7.14
CA ALA A 163 -7.41 42.58 8.28
C ALA A 163 -7.98 41.80 9.49
N ALA A 164 -7.20 41.14 10.33
CA ALA A 164 -6.16 41.61 11.25
C ALA A 164 -6.68 42.52 12.37
N ALA A 165 -6.40 42.04 13.60
CA ALA A 165 -6.38 42.70 14.90
C ALA A 165 -7.72 42.96 15.61
#